data_AF-A0A9Q4EMN8-F1
#
_entry.id   AF-A0A9Q4EMN8-F1
#
_cell.length_a   1.000
_cell.length_b   1.000
_cell.length_c   1.000
_cell.angle_alpha   90.00
_cell.angle_beta   90.00
_cell.angle_gamma   90.00
#
_symmetry.space_group_name_H-M   'P 1'
#
loop_
_entity.id
_entity.type
_entity.pdbx_description
1 polymer ?
#
loop_
_entity_poly.entity_id
_entity_poly.type
_entity_poly.pdbx_seq_one_letter_code
_entity_poly.pdbx_strand_id
1 'polypeptide(L)'
;MEQFYYYWSMWFLWVLTTFILGKTKRRFAVSVFILTNIILSIHHFTLYFSLNAAYVMFLVCGCVYAGYLGMYKQFRYIMVHLTLVSGYAFVYLFALYDPVWFIIKPEWTAVVLCVLLTASVERDFQMQLALYVLGMCQGELVYSFVIQQLAGHTAVGGFQWLNACSAGTILLFGISKYEQLASQIGQRGKRSNKGATKMS
;
A
#
# COMPACT_ATOMS: atom_id res chain seq x y z
N MET A 1 -13.93 15.37 3.71
CA MET A 1 -13.29 15.32 2.38
C MET A 1 -12.60 13.98 2.11
N GLU A 2 -11.87 13.41 3.07
CA GLU A 2 -11.15 12.13 2.88
C GLU A 2 -12.04 10.93 2.54
N GLN A 3 -13.24 10.86 3.12
CA GLN A 3 -14.26 9.85 2.78
C GLN A 3 -14.59 9.86 1.28
N PHE A 4 -14.77 11.05 0.70
CA PHE A 4 -15.10 11.20 -0.72
C PHE A 4 -13.96 10.70 -1.61
N TYR A 5 -12.71 11.10 -1.30
CA TYR A 5 -11.53 10.65 -2.06
C TYR A 5 -11.34 9.13 -1.99
N TYR A 6 -11.56 8.54 -0.81
CA TYR A 6 -11.48 7.10 -0.63
C TYR A 6 -12.51 6.35 -1.48
N TYR A 7 -13.80 6.72 -1.39
CA TYR A 7 -14.84 6.05 -2.19
C TYR A 7 -14.61 6.25 -3.69
N TRP A 8 -14.23 7.46 -4.09
CA TRP A 8 -13.95 7.75 -5.50
C TRP A 8 -12.79 6.90 -6.04
N SER A 9 -11.70 6.79 -5.26
CA SER A 9 -10.56 5.93 -5.56
C SER A 9 -10.95 4.45 -5.65
N MET A 10 -11.74 3.96 -4.70
CA MET A 10 -12.17 2.55 -4.65
C MET A 10 -13.13 2.20 -5.78
N TRP A 11 -14.07 3.09 -6.10
CA TRP A 11 -14.95 2.93 -7.27
C TRP A 11 -14.17 2.93 -8.57
N PHE A 12 -13.18 3.81 -8.71
CA PHE A 12 -12.32 3.84 -9.89
C PHE A 12 -11.51 2.53 -10.05
N LEU A 13 -10.92 2.03 -8.96
CA LEU A 13 -10.24 0.72 -8.94
C LEU A 13 -11.19 -0.43 -9.28
N TRP A 14 -12.43 -0.37 -8.81
CA TRP A 14 -13.44 -1.36 -9.14
C TRP A 14 -13.80 -1.35 -10.64
N VAL A 15 -14.04 -0.17 -11.23
CA VAL A 15 -14.31 -0.03 -12.67
C VAL A 15 -13.12 -0.53 -13.50
N LEU A 16 -11.89 -0.16 -13.12
CA LEU A 16 -10.68 -0.64 -13.79
C LEU A 16 -10.56 -2.17 -13.76
N THR A 17 -10.80 -2.78 -12.60
CA THR A 17 -10.67 -4.24 -12.44
C THR A 17 -11.77 -5.00 -13.17
N THR A 18 -12.98 -4.48 -13.24
CA THR A 18 -14.13 -5.16 -13.87
C THR A 18 -14.16 -5.04 -15.39
N PHE A 19 -13.86 -3.86 -15.93
CA PHE A 19 -14.02 -3.56 -17.35
C PHE A 19 -12.71 -3.62 -18.15
N ILE A 20 -11.58 -3.20 -17.58
CA ILE A 20 -10.33 -3.01 -18.34
C ILE A 20 -9.39 -4.22 -18.22
N LEU A 21 -9.35 -4.89 -17.06
CA LEU A 21 -8.49 -6.08 -16.89
C LEU A 21 -9.04 -7.33 -17.60
N GLY A 22 -8.13 -8.07 -18.23
CA GLY A 22 -8.41 -9.35 -18.87
C GLY A 22 -9.04 -10.38 -17.92
N LYS A 23 -9.86 -11.28 -18.46
CA LYS A 23 -10.61 -12.28 -17.69
C LYS A 23 -9.66 -13.25 -17.00
N THR A 24 -9.51 -13.15 -15.68
CA THR A 24 -8.63 -14.03 -14.88
C THR A 24 -9.25 -14.26 -13.49
N LYS A 25 -9.03 -15.43 -12.88
CA LYS A 25 -9.53 -15.75 -11.52
C LYS A 25 -9.11 -14.70 -10.48
N ARG A 26 -7.89 -14.15 -10.61
CA ARG A 26 -7.36 -13.08 -9.76
C ARG A 26 -8.16 -11.77 -9.86
N ARG A 27 -8.69 -11.44 -11.04
CA ARG A 27 -9.54 -10.25 -11.25
C ARG A 27 -10.79 -10.33 -10.40
N PHE A 28 -11.47 -11.48 -10.43
CA PHE A 28 -12.68 -11.70 -9.64
C PHE A 28 -12.41 -11.53 -8.14
N ALA A 29 -11.33 -12.13 -7.63
CA ALA A 29 -10.93 -11.98 -6.23
C ALA A 29 -10.65 -10.52 -5.83
N VAL A 30 -9.94 -9.75 -6.68
CA VAL A 30 -9.65 -8.34 -6.41
C VAL A 30 -10.92 -7.48 -6.47
N SER A 31 -11.81 -7.70 -7.43
CA SER A 31 -13.05 -6.94 -7.54
C SER A 31 -14.00 -7.23 -6.37
N VAL A 32 -14.09 -8.49 -5.92
CA VAL A 32 -14.82 -8.85 -4.69
C VAL A 32 -14.18 -8.20 -3.47
N PHE A 33 -12.85 -8.24 -3.36
CA PHE A 33 -12.13 -7.59 -2.27
C PHE A 33 -12.46 -6.09 -2.19
N ILE A 34 -12.38 -5.35 -3.30
CA ILE A 34 -12.68 -3.91 -3.34
C ILE A 34 -14.13 -3.65 -2.92
N LEU A 35 -15.09 -4.41 -3.44
CA LEU A 35 -16.51 -4.19 -3.15
C LEU A 35 -16.83 -4.46 -1.67
N THR A 36 -16.30 -5.55 -1.12
CA THR A 36 -16.42 -5.86 0.30
C THR A 36 -15.75 -4.79 1.17
N ASN A 37 -14.59 -4.26 0.75
CA ASN A 37 -13.88 -3.22 1.48
C ASN A 37 -14.69 -1.89 1.53
N ILE A 38 -15.38 -1.54 0.44
CA ILE A 38 -16.31 -0.39 0.40
C ILE A 38 -17.43 -0.58 1.43
N ILE A 39 -18.07 -1.75 1.46
CA ILE A 39 -19.17 -2.06 2.39
C ILE A 39 -18.69 -2.02 3.85
N LEU A 40 -17.51 -2.59 4.12
CA LEU A 40 -16.94 -2.65 5.46
C LEU A 40 -16.43 -1.29 5.97
N SER A 41 -16.12 -0.34 5.08
CA SER A 41 -15.56 0.96 5.47
C SER A 41 -16.46 1.80 6.38
N ILE A 42 -17.77 1.54 6.38
CA ILE A 42 -18.78 2.21 7.22
C ILE A 42 -18.84 1.59 8.62
N HIS A 43 -18.38 0.35 8.78
CA HIS A 43 -18.51 -0.42 10.01
C HIS A 43 -17.28 -0.23 10.91
N HIS A 44 -17.53 0.22 12.13
CA HIS A 44 -16.51 0.35 13.17
C HIS A 44 -16.81 -0.62 14.31
N PHE A 45 -15.77 -1.32 14.77
CA PHE A 45 -15.85 -2.22 15.92
C PHE A 45 -15.13 -1.57 17.10
N THR A 46 -15.80 -1.49 18.25
CA THR A 46 -15.21 -1.02 19.51
C THR A 46 -14.95 -2.20 20.43
N LEU A 47 -13.69 -2.64 20.53
CA LEU A 47 -13.25 -3.66 21.48
C LEU A 47 -12.41 -3.00 22.59
N TYR A 48 -11.10 -2.85 22.37
CA TYR A 48 -10.17 -2.06 23.19
C TYR A 48 -9.76 -0.75 22.51
N PHE A 49 -9.92 -0.71 21.19
CA PHE A 49 -9.75 0.44 20.30
C PHE A 49 -10.95 0.46 19.35
N SER A 50 -11.26 1.64 18.78
CA SER A 50 -12.19 1.74 17.65
C SER A 50 -11.45 1.31 16.38
N LEU A 51 -11.70 0.11 15.88
CA LEU A 51 -11.10 -0.45 14.67
C LEU A 51 -12.09 -0.37 13.51
N ASN A 52 -11.64 0.11 12.35
CA ASN A 52 -12.45 0.03 11.13
C ASN A 52 -12.45 -1.40 10.57
N ALA A 53 -13.61 -1.92 10.17
CA ALA A 53 -13.71 -3.25 9.56
C ALA A 53 -12.91 -3.36 8.24
N ALA A 54 -12.87 -2.28 7.45
CA ALA A 54 -12.07 -2.24 6.22
C ALA A 54 -10.56 -2.35 6.49
N TYR A 55 -10.09 -1.73 7.58
CA TYR A 55 -8.71 -1.85 8.03
C TYR A 55 -8.36 -3.29 8.40
N VAL A 56 -9.22 -3.96 9.18
CA VAL A 56 -9.04 -5.38 9.54
C VAL A 56 -8.97 -6.26 8.29
N MET A 57 -9.83 -5.98 7.30
CA MET A 57 -9.81 -6.69 6.03
C MET A 57 -8.48 -6.52 5.28
N PHE A 58 -7.93 -5.30 5.22
CA PHE A 58 -6.61 -5.05 4.63
C PHE A 58 -5.49 -5.81 5.35
N LEU A 59 -5.51 -5.81 6.68
CA LEU A 59 -4.53 -6.53 7.50
C LEU A 59 -4.60 -8.04 7.25
N VAL A 60 -5.79 -8.64 7.33
CA VAL A 60 -5.96 -10.09 7.12
C VAL A 60 -5.57 -10.49 5.70
N CYS A 61 -6.03 -9.76 4.69
CA CYS A 61 -5.66 -10.05 3.31
C CYS A 61 -4.17 -9.85 3.05
N GLY A 62 -3.54 -8.82 3.62
CA GLY A 62 -2.09 -8.61 3.56
C GLY A 62 -1.32 -9.78 4.16
N CYS A 63 -1.73 -10.24 5.35
CA CYS A 63 -1.09 -11.37 6.04
C CYS A 63 -1.20 -12.68 5.25
N VAL A 64 -2.41 -13.01 4.77
CA VAL A 64 -2.66 -14.21 3.96
C VAL A 64 -1.86 -14.14 2.66
N TYR A 65 -1.81 -12.97 2.02
CA TYR A 65 -1.11 -12.80 0.75
C TYR A 65 0.42 -12.89 0.90
N ALA A 66 0.98 -12.30 1.95
CA ALA A 66 2.40 -12.45 2.28
C ALA A 66 2.78 -13.89 2.66
N GLY A 67 1.87 -14.60 3.33
CA GLY A 67 2.01 -16.03 3.62
C GLY A 67 2.04 -16.88 2.35
N TYR A 68 1.11 -16.61 1.41
CA TYR A 68 1.06 -17.28 0.11
C TYR A 68 2.34 -17.05 -0.72
N LEU A 69 2.89 -15.83 -0.67
CA LEU A 69 4.15 -15.47 -1.32
C LEU A 69 5.39 -16.02 -0.59
N GLY A 70 5.23 -16.62 0.59
CA GLY A 70 6.34 -17.18 1.37
C GLY A 70 7.33 -16.14 1.90
N MET A 71 6.90 -14.88 2.04
CA MET A 71 7.80 -13.75 2.33
C MET A 71 8.52 -13.90 3.68
N TYR A 72 7.85 -14.50 4.66
CA TYR A 72 8.40 -14.76 5.99
C TYR A 72 9.59 -15.74 6.00
N LYS A 73 9.83 -16.47 4.91
CA LYS A 73 10.96 -17.39 4.80
C LYS A 73 12.28 -16.67 4.55
N GLN A 74 12.24 -15.41 4.10
CA GLN A 74 13.44 -14.63 3.80
C GLN A 74 13.61 -13.49 4.79
N PHE A 75 14.72 -13.52 5.52
CA PHE A 75 15.09 -12.51 6.51
C PHE A 75 15.10 -11.07 5.93
N ARG A 76 15.47 -10.94 4.66
CA ARG A 76 15.44 -9.65 3.93
C ARG A 76 14.06 -8.98 3.99
N TYR A 77 12.97 -9.72 3.76
CA TYR A 77 11.63 -9.14 3.77
C TYR A 77 11.16 -8.77 5.17
N ILE A 78 11.60 -9.51 6.19
CA ILE A 78 11.32 -9.17 7.59
C ILE A 78 11.96 -7.82 7.95
N MET A 79 13.22 -7.62 7.57
CA MET A 79 13.94 -6.36 7.82
C MET A 79 13.32 -5.17 7.10
N VAL A 80 12.90 -5.36 5.84
CA VAL A 80 12.22 -4.32 5.06
C VAL A 80 10.87 -4.00 5.67
N HIS A 81 10.12 -5.02 6.06
CA HIS A 81 8.84 -4.86 6.75
C HIS A 81 9.02 -4.07 8.06
N LEU A 82 10.01 -4.40 8.89
CA LEU A 82 10.31 -3.67 10.12
C LEU A 82 10.70 -2.20 9.84
N THR A 83 11.45 -1.96 8.77
CA THR A 83 11.83 -0.61 8.32
C THR A 83 10.60 0.19 7.88
N LEU A 84 9.64 -0.43 7.21
CA LEU A 84 8.39 0.22 6.81
C LEU A 84 7.53 0.58 8.02
N VAL A 85 7.36 -0.35 8.96
CA VAL A 85 6.58 -0.13 10.18
C VAL A 85 7.19 1.00 11.02
N SER A 86 8.51 0.97 11.23
CA SER A 86 9.21 2.02 11.96
C SER A 86 9.20 3.36 11.23
N GLY A 87 9.38 3.37 9.91
CA GLY A 87 9.30 4.59 9.09
C GLY A 87 7.92 5.25 9.14
N TYR A 88 6.86 4.45 9.05
CA TYR A 88 5.49 4.95 9.19
C TYR A 88 5.25 5.56 10.59
N ALA A 89 5.55 4.80 11.64
CA ALA A 89 5.35 5.27 13.02
C ALA A 89 6.20 6.52 13.31
N PHE A 90 7.44 6.56 12.81
CA PHE A 90 8.32 7.71 12.94
C PHE A 90 7.74 8.98 12.32
N VAL A 91 7.19 8.91 11.09
CA VAL A 91 6.61 10.09 10.43
C VAL A 91 5.47 10.68 11.26
N TYR A 92 4.57 9.85 11.79
CA TYR A 92 3.44 10.34 12.58
C TYR A 92 3.84 10.80 13.99
N LEU A 93 4.78 10.12 14.65
CA LEU A 93 5.32 10.57 15.93
C LEU A 93 6.09 11.89 15.79
N PHE A 94 6.86 12.04 14.71
CA PHE A 94 7.57 13.29 14.41
C PHE A 94 6.58 14.43 14.11
N ALA A 95 5.52 14.16 13.34
CA ALA A 95 4.47 15.13 13.07
C ALA A 95 3.71 15.58 14.33
N LEU A 96 3.58 14.70 15.32
CA LEU A 96 2.98 15.04 16.61
C LEU A 96 3.89 15.95 17.44
N TYR A 97 5.21 15.74 17.40
CA TYR A 97 6.17 16.50 18.19
C TYR A 97 6.44 17.89 17.61
N ASP A 98 6.70 17.98 16.30
CA ASP A 98 6.97 19.25 15.61
C ASP A 98 6.30 19.30 14.23
N PRO A 99 5.09 19.88 14.14
CA PRO A 99 4.34 19.94 12.89
C PRO A 99 4.87 20.98 11.89
N VAL A 100 5.75 21.90 12.31
CA VAL A 100 6.19 23.03 11.45
C VAL A 100 7.07 22.56 10.29
N TRP A 101 7.79 21.45 10.48
CA TRP A 101 8.63 20.84 9.44
C TRP A 101 7.83 20.22 8.29
N PHE A 102 6.54 19.94 8.48
CA PHE A 102 5.70 19.32 7.47
C PHE A 102 5.11 20.36 6.52
N ILE A 103 5.82 20.63 5.42
CA ILE A 103 5.30 21.41 4.28
C ILE A 103 4.13 20.66 3.59
N ILE A 104 4.17 19.32 3.65
CA ILE A 104 3.16 18.42 3.08
C ILE A 104 2.46 17.70 4.24
N LYS A 105 1.15 17.44 4.12
CA LYS A 105 0.40 16.66 5.11
C LYS A 105 1.13 15.34 5.46
N PRO A 106 1.18 14.95 6.74
CA PRO A 106 1.95 13.80 7.21
C PRO A 106 1.50 12.48 6.55
N GLU A 107 0.22 12.35 6.21
CA GLU A 107 -0.35 11.23 5.45
C GLU A 107 0.38 10.97 4.14
N TRP A 108 0.56 12.00 3.34
CA TRP A 108 1.20 11.90 2.03
C TRP A 108 2.68 11.63 2.17
N THR A 109 3.31 12.20 3.20
CA THR A 109 4.72 11.91 3.50
C THR A 109 4.92 10.45 3.86
N ALA A 110 4.04 9.87 4.70
CA ALA A 110 4.08 8.46 5.05
C ALA A 110 3.83 7.55 3.82
N VAL A 111 2.85 7.89 2.98
CA VAL A 111 2.56 7.15 1.74
C VAL A 111 3.75 7.16 0.80
N VAL A 112 4.31 8.35 0.51
CA VAL A 112 5.45 8.48 -0.39
C VAL A 112 6.66 7.73 0.14
N LEU A 113 6.95 7.84 1.43
CA LEU A 113 8.05 7.11 2.07
C LEU A 113 7.87 5.59 1.92
N CYS A 114 6.71 5.05 2.30
CA CYS A 114 6.42 3.62 2.22
C CYS A 114 6.46 3.09 0.78
N VAL A 115 5.93 3.85 -0.19
CA VAL A 115 5.96 3.49 -1.61
C VAL A 115 7.40 3.49 -2.15
N LEU A 116 8.21 4.49 -1.81
CA LEU A 116 9.61 4.55 -2.25
C LEU A 116 10.45 3.42 -1.65
N LEU A 117 10.28 3.13 -0.36
CA LEU A 117 10.98 2.04 0.32
C LEU A 117 10.63 0.68 -0.29
N THR A 118 9.34 0.41 -0.53
CA THR A 118 8.90 -0.85 -1.14
C THR A 118 9.36 -0.99 -2.59
N ALA A 119 9.25 0.07 -3.39
CA ALA A 119 9.68 0.07 -4.79
C ALA A 119 11.20 -0.10 -4.95
N SER A 120 11.98 0.39 -3.98
CA SER A 120 13.45 0.27 -4.00
C SER A 120 13.94 -1.16 -3.72
N VAL A 121 13.20 -1.93 -2.93
CA VAL A 121 13.62 -3.26 -2.45
C VAL A 121 13.26 -4.35 -3.44
N GLU A 122 12.02 -4.35 -3.91
CA GLU A 122 11.45 -5.44 -4.70
C GLU A 122 10.98 -4.91 -6.05
N ARG A 123 11.00 -5.73 -7.10
CA ARG A 123 10.50 -5.36 -8.44
C ARG A 123 9.21 -6.08 -8.79
N ASP A 124 8.90 -7.17 -8.09
CA ASP A 124 7.63 -7.85 -8.26
C ASP A 124 6.49 -7.07 -7.58
N PHE A 125 5.52 -6.62 -8.39
CA PHE A 125 4.36 -5.87 -7.94
C PHE A 125 3.55 -6.59 -6.84
N GLN A 126 3.47 -7.92 -6.87
CA GLN A 126 2.73 -8.69 -5.88
C GLN A 126 3.38 -8.59 -4.50
N MET A 127 4.70 -8.74 -4.46
CA MET A 127 5.47 -8.66 -3.22
C MET A 127 5.55 -7.22 -2.71
N GLN A 128 5.72 -6.24 -3.61
CA GLN A 128 5.69 -4.82 -3.26
C GLN A 128 4.34 -4.44 -2.62
N LEU A 129 3.22 -4.86 -3.22
CA LEU A 129 1.89 -4.59 -2.69
C LEU A 129 1.68 -5.23 -1.31
N ALA A 130 2.12 -6.48 -1.13
CA ALA A 130 2.01 -7.18 0.14
C ALA A 130 2.81 -6.46 1.25
N LEU A 131 4.06 -6.06 0.96
CA LEU A 131 4.92 -5.31 1.90
C LEU A 131 4.34 -3.95 2.23
N TYR A 132 3.85 -3.22 1.22
CA TYR A 132 3.28 -1.90 1.41
C TYR A 132 2.05 -1.95 2.33
N VAL A 133 1.09 -2.83 2.03
CA VAL A 133 -0.14 -2.95 2.82
C VAL A 133 0.18 -3.41 4.24
N LEU A 134 1.04 -4.42 4.41
CA LEU A 134 1.42 -4.91 5.74
C LEU A 134 2.17 -3.84 6.56
N GLY A 135 3.12 -3.14 5.93
CA GLY A 135 3.88 -2.08 6.58
C GLY A 135 2.99 -0.92 7.01
N MET A 136 2.05 -0.49 6.16
CA MET A 136 1.07 0.56 6.48
C MET A 136 0.11 0.13 7.59
N CYS A 137 -0.37 -1.12 7.57
CA CYS A 137 -1.26 -1.62 8.62
C CYS A 137 -0.52 -1.73 9.96
N GLN A 138 0.62 -2.42 9.99
CA GLN A 138 1.37 -2.61 11.24
C GLN A 138 1.97 -1.29 11.76
N GLY A 139 2.38 -0.38 10.88
CA GLY A 139 2.78 0.97 11.24
C GLY A 139 1.68 1.75 11.97
N GLU A 140 0.45 1.71 11.43
CA GLU A 140 -0.72 2.33 12.03
C GLU A 140 -1.05 1.73 13.41
N LEU A 141 -0.92 0.41 13.56
CA LEU A 141 -1.09 -0.26 14.85
C LEU A 141 -0.05 0.19 15.87
N VAL A 142 1.22 0.24 15.49
CA VAL A 142 2.30 0.69 16.38
C VAL A 142 2.09 2.14 16.79
N TYR A 143 1.79 3.02 15.84
CA TYR A 143 1.49 4.43 16.13
C TYR A 143 0.29 4.56 17.08
N SER A 144 -0.82 3.89 16.76
CA SER A 144 -2.04 3.96 17.58
C SER A 144 -1.84 3.41 18.99
N PHE A 145 -1.03 2.36 19.14
CA PHE A 145 -0.68 1.80 20.45
C PHE A 145 0.10 2.80 21.31
N VAL A 146 1.08 3.49 20.72
CA VAL A 146 1.87 4.52 21.43
C VAL A 146 1.00 5.72 21.82
N ILE A 147 0.15 6.20 20.91
CA ILE A 147 -0.71 7.37 21.18
C ILE A 147 -1.83 7.06 22.16
N GLN A 148 -2.38 5.85 22.16
CA GLN A 148 -3.43 5.50 23.11
C GLN A 148 -2.94 5.63 24.56
N GLN A 149 -1.67 5.31 24.84
CA GLN A 149 -1.09 5.52 26.17
C GLN A 149 -0.95 7.00 26.54
N LEU A 150 -0.84 7.89 25.55
CA LEU A 150 -0.58 9.32 25.75
C LEU A 150 -1.85 10.18 25.77
N ALA A 151 -2.80 9.93 24.86
CA ALA A 151 -3.94 10.81 24.58
C ALA A 151 -5.32 10.12 24.73
N GLY A 152 -5.35 8.80 24.92
CA GLY A 152 -6.60 8.03 25.00
C GLY A 152 -7.36 7.92 23.66
N HIS A 153 -8.32 6.98 23.61
CA HIS A 153 -9.26 6.67 22.51
C HIS A 153 -8.92 7.20 21.10
N THR A 154 -7.95 6.56 20.43
CA THR A 154 -7.69 6.77 19.00
C THR A 154 -8.39 5.71 18.16
N ALA A 155 -9.12 6.14 17.12
CA ALA A 155 -9.70 5.23 16.14
C ALA A 155 -8.64 4.81 15.12
N VAL A 156 -8.40 3.50 15.03
CA VAL A 156 -7.40 2.88 14.15
C VAL A 156 -8.03 2.60 12.79
N GLY A 157 -7.35 3.00 11.71
CA GLY A 157 -7.83 2.75 10.36
C GLY A 157 -9.01 3.63 9.96
N GLY A 158 -9.02 4.88 10.41
CA GLY A 158 -10.00 5.87 9.97
C GLY A 158 -9.97 6.14 8.45
N PHE A 159 -10.88 6.99 7.97
CA PHE A 159 -10.93 7.34 6.54
C PHE A 159 -9.64 7.99 6.03
N GLN A 160 -8.91 8.68 6.90
CA GLN A 160 -7.59 9.24 6.63
C GLN A 160 -6.59 8.14 6.22
N TRP A 161 -6.49 7.09 7.04
CA TRP A 161 -5.64 5.93 6.75
C TRP A 161 -6.10 5.17 5.50
N LEU A 162 -7.41 4.96 5.35
CA LEU A 162 -7.97 4.26 4.19
C LEU A 162 -7.67 4.99 2.87
N ASN A 163 -7.81 6.32 2.86
CA ASN A 163 -7.47 7.15 1.71
C ASN A 163 -5.96 7.11 1.40
N ALA A 164 -5.11 7.19 2.44
CA ALA A 164 -3.66 7.07 2.29
C ALA A 164 -3.25 5.70 1.72
N CYS A 165 -3.85 4.61 2.23
CA CYS A 165 -3.59 3.24 1.78
C CYS A 165 -4.01 3.04 0.31
N SER A 166 -5.20 3.52 -0.08
CA SER A 166 -5.67 3.44 -1.47
C SER A 166 -4.82 4.28 -2.41
N ALA A 167 -4.45 5.51 -2.01
CA ALA A 167 -3.61 6.40 -2.81
C ALA A 167 -2.22 5.78 -3.04
N GLY A 168 -1.57 5.24 -2.01
CA GLY A 168 -0.27 4.59 -2.18
C GLY A 168 -0.32 3.32 -3.01
N THR A 169 -1.41 2.56 -2.95
CA THR A 169 -1.62 1.39 -3.83
C THR A 169 -1.67 1.81 -5.31
N ILE A 170 -2.34 2.94 -5.62
CA ILE A 170 -2.39 3.49 -6.97
C ILE A 170 -1.01 3.98 -7.42
N LEU A 171 -0.30 4.70 -6.56
CA LEU A 171 1.06 5.18 -6.85
C LEU A 171 2.02 4.02 -7.12
N LEU A 172 1.98 2.99 -6.29
CA LEU A 172 2.81 1.79 -6.43
C LEU A 172 2.50 1.02 -7.72
N PHE A 173 1.22 0.93 -8.10
CA PHE A 173 0.81 0.38 -9.40
C PHE A 173 1.37 1.21 -10.57
N GLY A 174 1.32 2.55 -10.47
CA GLY A 174 1.87 3.46 -11.46
C GLY A 174 3.38 3.29 -11.65
N ILE A 175 4.14 3.25 -10.55
CA ILE A 175 5.60 3.03 -10.57
C ILE A 175 5.92 1.66 -11.18
N SER A 176 5.23 0.61 -10.75
CA SER A 176 5.46 -0.74 -11.28
C SER A 176 5.24 -0.84 -12.79
N LYS A 177 4.21 -0.14 -13.30
CA LYS A 177 3.95 -0.05 -14.74
C LYS A 177 5.01 0.73 -15.48
N TYR A 178 5.47 1.85 -14.91
CA TYR A 178 6.55 2.64 -15.48
C TYR A 178 7.84 1.82 -15.59
N GLU A 179 8.21 1.07 -14.55
CA GLU A 179 9.38 0.20 -14.56
C GLU A 179 9.28 -0.94 -15.58
N GLN A 180 8.08 -1.52 -15.71
CA GLN A 180 7.81 -2.55 -16.73
C GLN A 180 7.96 -1.98 -18.16
N LEU A 181 7.51 -0.76 -18.41
CA LEU A 181 7.67 -0.09 -19.70
C LEU A 181 9.14 0.29 -19.96
N ALA A 182 9.82 0.86 -18.98
CA ALA A 182 11.23 1.25 -19.09
C ALA A 182 12.13 0.05 -19.41
N SER A 183 11.90 -1.09 -18.74
CA SER A 183 12.65 -2.33 -19.02
C SER A 183 12.38 -2.89 -20.42
N GLN A 184 11.14 -2.79 -20.93
CA GLN A 184 10.81 -3.20 -22.30
C GLN A 184 11.48 -2.33 -23.37
N ILE A 185 11.54 -1.01 -23.14
CA ILE A 185 12.23 -0.06 -24.04
C ILE A 185 13.74 -0.35 -24.06
N GLY A 186 14.35 -0.56 -22.89
CA GLY A 186 15.76 -0.93 -22.79
C GLY A 186 16.11 -2.24 -23.50
N GLN A 187 15.23 -3.26 -23.40
CA GLN A 187 15.43 -4.53 -24.11
C GLN A 187 15.24 -4.40 -25.63
N ARG A 188 14.28 -3.60 -26.10
CA ARG A 188 14.09 -3.32 -27.54
C ARG A 188 15.30 -2.60 -28.15
N GLY A 189 15.86 -1.60 -27.46
CA GLY A 189 17.09 -0.93 -27.90
C GLY A 189 18.28 -1.89 -28.03
N LYS A 190 18.46 -2.79 -27.05
CA LYS A 190 19.55 -3.79 -27.06
C LYS A 190 19.37 -4.87 -28.15
N ARG A 191 18.13 -5.23 -28.51
CA ARG A 191 17.82 -6.14 -29.62
C ARG A 191 18.03 -5.50 -30.99
N SER A 192 17.67 -4.23 -31.16
CA SER A 192 17.90 -3.47 -32.39
C SER A 192 19.40 -3.32 -32.69
N ASN A 193 20.22 -3.03 -31.67
CA ASN A 193 21.66 -2.87 -31.84
C ASN A 193 22.39 -4.19 -32.21
N LYS A 194 21.91 -5.34 -31.67
CA LYS A 194 22.42 -6.67 -32.06
C LYS A 194 22.04 -7.09 -33.48
N GLY A 195 20.96 -6.54 -34.04
CA GLY A 195 20.56 -6.76 -35.43
C GLY A 195 21.44 -6.02 -36.43
N ALA A 196 21.82 -4.78 -36.10
CA ALA A 196 22.71 -3.96 -36.93
C ALA A 196 24.15 -4.55 -37.02
N THR A 197 24.68 -5.11 -35.93
CA THR A 197 26.02 -5.73 -35.92
C THR A 197 26.11 -7.08 -36.64
N LYS A 198 24.99 -7.69 -37.05
CA LYS A 198 24.99 -8.95 -37.82
C LYS A 198 24.88 -8.73 -39.35
N MET A 199 24.68 -7.49 -39.79
CA MET A 199 24.56 -7.11 -41.21
C MET A 199 25.79 -6.39 -41.76
N SER A 200 26.81 -6.16 -40.92
CA SER A 200 28.17 -5.73 -41.32
C SER A 200 29.12 -6.90 -41.28
#